data_AF-A0A5J4W8E1-F1
#
_entry.id   AF-A0A5J4W8E1-F1
#
_cell.length_a   1.000
_cell.length_b   1.000
_cell.length_c   1.000
_cell.angle_alpha   90.00
_cell.angle_beta   90.00
_cell.angle_gamma   90.00
#
_symmetry.space_group_name_H-M   'P 1'
#
loop_
_entity.id
_entity.type
_entity.pdbx_description
1 polymer ?
#
loop_
_entity_poly.entity_id
_entity_poly.type
_entity_poly.pdbx_seq_one_letter_code
_entity_poly.pdbx_strand_id
1 'polypeptide(L)'
;MSITGSVAKFAVRNAMGTNTPNSGKKQQFNWNNYNFPPIIRIIHFDLTELPDGERLGVRCAFWSVNIMVITAVINFIMCIAAAAVAKGDYWKWLILSLINIIIFVMLHLFVTNFSYRAVALRNSTPILYYIGQALVCVLGFVYFLLPYIFFHGLISIGGKRPGNKTFWVVCPIIEAICWLGSIVLGVIAFILVTRDARKDSEPGAFESYA
;
A
#
# COMPACT_ATOMS: atom_id res chain seq x y z
N MET A 1 4.91 -24.83 57.54
CA MET A 1 5.77 -24.85 56.33
C MET A 1 4.93 -25.34 55.16
N SER A 2 4.62 -24.47 54.19
CA SER A 2 3.73 -24.78 53.06
C SER A 2 4.52 -24.68 51.75
N ILE A 3 4.96 -25.84 51.25
CA ILE A 3 5.78 -25.99 50.03
C ILE A 3 4.92 -25.96 48.75
N THR A 4 3.59 -26.00 48.89
CA THR A 4 2.64 -26.21 47.79
C THR A 4 2.40 -24.99 46.89
N GLY A 5 2.82 -23.80 47.30
CA GLY A 5 2.55 -22.54 46.57
C GLY A 5 3.49 -22.25 45.39
N SER A 6 4.71 -22.78 45.39
CA SER A 6 5.71 -22.43 44.35
C SER A 6 5.57 -23.25 43.07
N VAL A 7 5.00 -24.45 43.13
CA VAL A 7 4.87 -25.33 41.95
C VAL A 7 3.77 -24.84 41.01
N ALA A 8 2.68 -24.29 41.55
CA ALA A 8 1.57 -23.76 40.75
C ALA A 8 1.97 -22.51 39.92
N LYS A 9 2.84 -21.64 40.46
CA LYS A 9 3.36 -20.48 39.71
C LYS A 9 4.28 -20.87 38.56
N PHE A 10 4.95 -22.03 38.64
CA PHE A 10 5.83 -22.51 37.56
C PHE A 10 5.03 -23.09 36.39
N ALA A 11 3.94 -23.81 36.67
CA ALA A 11 3.08 -24.37 35.62
C ALA A 11 2.31 -23.31 34.83
N VAL A 12 1.82 -22.25 35.49
CA VAL A 12 1.10 -21.15 34.82
C VAL A 12 2.04 -20.32 33.93
N ARG A 13 3.33 -20.21 34.28
CA ARG A 13 4.34 -19.52 33.45
C ARG A 13 4.73 -20.31 32.19
N ASN A 14 4.57 -21.62 32.19
CA ASN A 14 4.77 -22.46 30.99
C ASN A 14 3.52 -22.55 30.11
N ALA A 15 2.32 -22.34 30.66
CA ALA A 15 1.06 -22.30 29.89
C ALA A 15 0.83 -20.93 29.22
N MET A 16 1.31 -19.84 29.83
CA MET A 16 1.56 -18.59 29.11
C MET A 16 2.83 -18.77 28.31
N GLY A 17 2.73 -19.35 27.12
CA GLY A 17 3.83 -19.51 26.18
C GLY A 17 4.62 -18.21 26.06
N THR A 18 5.68 -18.09 26.84
CA THR A 18 6.79 -17.22 26.55
C THR A 18 7.35 -17.81 25.27
N ASN A 19 6.90 -17.26 24.14
CA ASN A 19 7.67 -17.27 22.90
C ASN A 19 9.02 -16.67 23.27
N THR A 20 9.91 -17.50 23.83
CA THR A 20 11.33 -17.23 23.87
C THR A 20 11.67 -17.00 22.40
N PRO A 21 12.03 -15.77 22.00
CA PRO A 21 12.45 -15.55 20.64
C PRO A 21 13.61 -16.51 20.42
N ASN A 22 13.48 -17.39 19.43
CA ASN A 22 14.53 -18.28 18.99
C ASN A 22 15.73 -17.41 18.61
N SER A 23 16.60 -17.16 19.59
CA SER A 23 17.82 -16.40 19.48
C SER A 23 18.77 -17.19 18.59
N GLY A 24 18.80 -16.86 17.29
CA GLY A 24 19.88 -17.27 16.39
C GLY A 24 19.49 -17.94 15.07
N LYS A 25 18.23 -18.34 14.85
CA LYS A 25 17.84 -18.81 13.50
C LYS A 25 17.52 -17.60 12.63
N LYS A 26 18.48 -17.21 11.78
CA LYS A 26 18.26 -16.25 10.69
C LYS A 26 16.99 -16.65 9.93
N GLN A 27 15.99 -15.77 9.95
CA GLN A 27 14.73 -15.98 9.24
C GLN A 27 15.05 -16.14 7.74
N GLN A 28 14.76 -17.32 7.19
CA GLN A 28 15.00 -17.61 5.78
C GLN A 28 13.82 -17.10 4.96
N PHE A 29 14.03 -16.01 4.21
CA PHE A 29 13.04 -15.46 3.28
C PHE A 29 12.89 -16.38 2.06
N ASN A 30 11.66 -16.82 1.76
CA ASN A 30 11.39 -17.65 0.59
C ASN A 30 10.99 -16.78 -0.62
N TRP A 31 11.99 -16.19 -1.28
CA TRP A 31 11.80 -15.32 -2.45
C TRP A 31 11.13 -15.98 -3.66
N ASN A 32 11.03 -17.31 -3.69
CA ASN A 32 10.37 -18.05 -4.77
C ASN A 32 8.86 -18.21 -4.55
N ASN A 33 8.33 -17.85 -3.37
CA ASN A 33 6.92 -17.94 -3.06
C ASN A 33 6.14 -16.70 -3.53
N TYR A 34 5.86 -16.62 -4.84
CA TYR A 34 5.00 -15.56 -5.37
C TYR A 34 3.53 -15.78 -4.98
N ASN A 35 2.96 -14.87 -4.21
CA ASN A 35 1.65 -15.01 -3.59
C ASN A 35 0.72 -13.81 -3.78
N PHE A 36 1.22 -12.68 -4.32
CA PHE A 36 0.44 -11.45 -4.45
C PHE A 36 0.59 -10.78 -5.84
N PRO A 37 -0.47 -10.17 -6.42
CA PRO A 37 -1.87 -10.28 -6.00
C PRO A 37 -2.39 -11.72 -6.16
N PRO A 38 -3.44 -12.16 -5.44
CA PRO A 38 -3.79 -13.59 -5.32
C PRO A 38 -4.03 -14.34 -6.64
N ILE A 39 -4.50 -13.61 -7.65
CA ILE A 39 -4.84 -14.14 -8.98
C ILE A 39 -3.60 -14.29 -9.86
N ILE A 40 -2.77 -13.24 -9.94
CA ILE A 40 -1.63 -13.18 -10.89
C ILE A 40 -0.32 -13.64 -10.24
N ARG A 41 -0.20 -13.51 -8.92
CA ARG A 41 0.94 -13.95 -8.09
C ARG A 41 2.28 -13.53 -8.68
N ILE A 42 2.49 -12.21 -8.80
CA ILE A 42 3.67 -11.62 -9.45
C ILE A 42 4.76 -11.20 -8.44
N ILE A 43 4.40 -10.95 -7.19
CA ILE A 43 5.34 -10.62 -6.12
C ILE A 43 5.16 -11.55 -4.93
N HIS A 44 6.26 -11.73 -4.21
CA HIS A 44 6.27 -12.34 -2.89
C HIS A 44 5.99 -11.27 -1.83
N PHE A 45 4.99 -11.49 -0.99
CA PHE A 45 4.58 -10.57 0.07
C PHE A 45 4.05 -11.37 1.27
N ASP A 46 4.82 -11.42 2.37
CA ASP A 46 4.39 -12.04 3.62
C ASP A 46 4.76 -11.16 4.82
N LEU A 47 3.77 -10.52 5.45
CA LEU A 47 4.02 -9.67 6.62
C LEU A 47 4.52 -10.46 7.83
N THR A 48 4.28 -11.76 7.91
CA THR A 48 4.77 -12.60 9.01
C THR A 48 6.28 -12.79 8.96
N GLU A 49 6.88 -12.59 7.77
CA GLU A 49 8.33 -12.65 7.58
C GLU A 49 9.07 -11.41 8.13
N LEU A 50 8.34 -10.33 8.46
CA LEU A 50 8.91 -9.09 8.97
C LEU A 50 8.82 -8.99 10.50
N PRO A 51 9.74 -8.29 11.17
CA PRO A 51 9.61 -7.95 12.59
C PRO A 51 8.39 -7.07 12.87
N ASP A 52 7.74 -7.24 14.03
CA ASP A 52 6.49 -6.53 14.36
C ASP A 52 6.57 -5.01 14.25
N GLY A 53 7.71 -4.41 14.62
CA GLY A 53 7.93 -2.97 14.57
C GLY A 53 8.01 -2.37 13.16
N GLU A 54 8.33 -3.18 12.15
CA GLU A 54 8.61 -2.75 10.78
C GLU A 54 7.43 -3.08 9.83
N ARG A 55 6.51 -3.95 10.25
CA ARG A 55 5.31 -4.36 9.48
C ARG A 55 4.40 -3.20 9.10
N LEU A 56 4.34 -2.16 9.93
CA LEU A 56 3.37 -1.07 9.75
C LEU A 56 3.61 -0.31 8.44
N GLY A 57 4.87 0.04 8.13
CA GLY A 57 5.19 0.79 6.91
C GLY A 57 4.82 0.00 5.64
N VAL A 58 5.16 -1.28 5.62
CA VAL A 58 4.82 -2.20 4.52
C VAL A 58 3.31 -2.41 4.42
N ARG A 59 2.60 -2.52 5.55
CA ARG A 59 1.14 -2.63 5.58
C ARG A 59 0.47 -1.36 5.04
N CYS A 60 1.00 -0.17 5.33
CA CYS A 60 0.51 1.08 4.74
C CYS A 60 0.70 1.11 3.22
N ALA A 61 1.86 0.69 2.71
CA ALA A 61 2.09 0.57 1.26
C ALA A 61 1.11 -0.40 0.60
N PHE A 62 0.88 -1.57 1.23
CA PHE A 62 -0.10 -2.54 0.78
C PHE A 62 -1.53 -1.97 0.73
N TRP A 63 -1.98 -1.28 1.78
CA TRP A 63 -3.29 -0.64 1.77
C TRP A 63 -3.40 0.46 0.72
N SER A 64 -2.31 1.18 0.44
CA SER A 64 -2.25 2.16 -0.67
C SER A 64 -2.53 1.50 -2.03
N VAL A 65 -2.03 0.27 -2.29
CA VAL A 65 -2.38 -0.52 -3.50
C VAL A 65 -3.87 -0.84 -3.55
N ASN A 66 -4.44 -1.31 -2.44
CA ASN A 66 -5.85 -1.69 -2.39
C ASN A 66 -6.76 -0.48 -2.63
N ILE A 67 -6.45 0.67 -2.02
CA ILE A 67 -7.15 1.92 -2.28
C ILE A 67 -7.01 2.31 -3.76
N MET A 68 -5.83 2.15 -4.36
CA MET A 68 -5.63 2.45 -5.78
C MET A 68 -6.49 1.58 -6.69
N VAL A 69 -6.58 0.27 -6.41
CA VAL A 69 -7.48 -0.64 -7.15
C VAL A 69 -8.93 -0.18 -7.04
N ILE A 70 -9.40 0.15 -5.83
CA ILE A 70 -10.76 0.67 -5.62
C ILE A 70 -10.98 1.98 -6.38
N THR A 71 -10.02 2.91 -6.32
CA THR A 71 -10.06 4.20 -7.03
C THR A 71 -10.18 3.99 -8.54
N ALA A 72 -9.37 3.08 -9.08
CA ALA A 72 -9.35 2.75 -10.50
C ALA A 72 -10.68 2.14 -10.97
N VAL A 73 -11.30 1.28 -10.14
CA VAL A 73 -12.63 0.72 -10.41
C VAL A 73 -13.72 1.79 -10.38
N ILE A 74 -13.69 2.70 -9.39
CA ILE A 74 -14.63 3.82 -9.29
C ILE A 74 -14.50 4.71 -10.53
N ASN A 75 -13.26 5.03 -10.95
CA ASN A 75 -12.99 5.80 -12.15
C ASN A 75 -13.56 5.13 -13.42
N PHE A 76 -13.36 3.82 -13.56
CA PHE A 76 -13.90 3.05 -14.67
C PHE A 76 -15.44 3.07 -14.71
N ILE A 77 -16.10 2.89 -13.57
CA ILE A 77 -17.56 2.98 -13.46
C ILE A 77 -18.06 4.39 -13.85
N MET A 78 -17.38 5.45 -13.41
CA MET A 78 -17.71 6.82 -13.82
C MET A 78 -17.56 7.02 -15.33
N CYS A 79 -16.55 6.43 -15.96
CA CYS A 79 -16.38 6.48 -17.41
C CYS A 79 -17.50 5.75 -18.16
N ILE A 80 -17.96 4.61 -17.64
CA ILE A 80 -19.14 3.91 -18.19
C ILE A 80 -20.39 4.79 -18.08
N ALA A 81 -20.63 5.39 -16.91
CA ALA A 81 -21.77 6.27 -16.70
C ALA A 81 -21.72 7.51 -17.61
N ALA A 82 -20.54 8.10 -17.79
CA ALA A 82 -20.33 9.21 -18.72
C ALA A 82 -20.68 8.80 -20.16
N ALA A 83 -20.18 7.64 -20.60
CA ALA A 83 -20.42 7.11 -21.94
C ALA A 83 -21.89 6.75 -22.20
N ALA A 84 -22.62 6.32 -21.16
CA ALA A 84 -24.04 5.97 -21.27
C ALA A 84 -24.95 7.19 -21.41
N VAL A 85 -24.61 8.31 -20.76
CA VAL A 85 -25.48 9.51 -20.70
C VAL A 85 -25.14 10.52 -21.80
N ALA A 86 -23.87 10.59 -22.20
CA ALA A 86 -23.41 11.66 -23.08
C ALA A 86 -23.44 11.26 -24.56
N LYS A 87 -23.90 12.18 -25.42
CA LYS A 87 -23.88 12.00 -26.89
C LYS A 87 -22.49 12.38 -27.39
N GLY A 88 -21.68 11.40 -27.85
CA GLY A 88 -20.35 11.64 -28.43
C GLY A 88 -19.39 10.45 -28.32
N ASP A 89 -18.12 10.67 -28.69
CA ASP A 89 -17.05 9.65 -28.72
C ASP A 89 -16.45 9.36 -27.33
N TYR A 90 -17.28 8.98 -26.37
CA TYR A 90 -16.85 8.70 -24.98
C TYR A 90 -16.15 7.34 -24.82
N TRP A 91 -16.13 6.49 -25.84
CA TRP A 91 -15.43 5.19 -25.82
C TRP A 91 -13.92 5.35 -25.59
N LYS A 92 -13.33 6.46 -26.02
CA LYS A 92 -11.90 6.77 -25.79
C LYS A 92 -11.59 6.88 -24.30
N TRP A 93 -12.52 7.44 -23.51
CA TRP A 93 -12.35 7.58 -22.06
C TRP A 93 -12.41 6.22 -21.36
N LEU A 94 -13.26 5.31 -21.84
CA LEU A 94 -13.32 3.94 -21.35
C LEU A 94 -11.98 3.22 -21.54
N ILE A 95 -11.40 3.27 -22.75
CA ILE A 95 -10.10 2.65 -23.04
C ILE A 95 -8.99 3.28 -22.21
N LEU A 96 -8.96 4.61 -22.12
CA LEU A 96 -7.96 5.30 -21.31
C LEU A 96 -8.10 4.93 -19.83
N SER A 97 -9.31 4.86 -19.28
CA SER A 97 -9.51 4.44 -17.89
C SER A 97 -8.98 3.03 -17.64
N LEU A 98 -9.19 2.07 -18.54
CA LEU A 98 -8.61 0.72 -18.46
C LEU A 98 -7.07 0.72 -18.44
N ILE A 99 -6.46 1.48 -19.35
CA ILE A 99 -5.00 1.64 -19.40
C ILE A 99 -4.48 2.21 -18.07
N ASN A 100 -5.21 3.16 -17.48
CA ASN A 100 -4.83 3.75 -16.21
C ASN A 100 -4.97 2.79 -15.03
N ILE A 101 -5.97 1.90 -15.01
CA ILE A 101 -6.02 0.82 -14.02
C ILE A 101 -4.71 0.04 -14.04
N ILE A 102 -4.27 -0.38 -15.24
CA ILE A 102 -3.04 -1.16 -15.39
C ILE A 102 -1.84 -0.36 -14.90
N ILE A 103 -1.65 0.87 -15.40
CA ILE A 103 -0.47 1.68 -15.08
C ILE A 103 -0.41 1.99 -13.57
N PHE A 104 -1.48 2.50 -12.97
CA PHE A 104 -1.47 2.91 -11.56
C PHE A 104 -1.35 1.71 -10.61
N VAL A 105 -2.08 0.64 -10.88
CA VAL A 105 -2.00 -0.57 -10.04
C VAL A 105 -0.61 -1.17 -10.12
N MET A 106 -0.01 -1.27 -11.32
CA MET A 106 1.35 -1.79 -11.47
C MET A 106 2.40 -0.89 -10.83
N LEU A 107 2.24 0.44 -10.91
CA LEU A 107 3.12 1.39 -10.23
C LEU A 107 3.04 1.25 -8.71
N HIS A 108 1.84 1.15 -8.14
CA HIS A 108 1.67 0.93 -6.70
C HIS A 108 2.20 -0.43 -6.24
N LEU A 109 2.00 -1.49 -7.04
CA LEU A 109 2.56 -2.82 -6.78
C LEU A 109 4.09 -2.80 -6.80
N PHE A 110 4.68 -2.10 -7.78
CA PHE A 110 6.13 -1.89 -7.87
C PHE A 110 6.66 -1.23 -6.60
N VAL A 111 6.09 -0.08 -6.20
CA VAL A 111 6.53 0.64 -5.01
C VAL A 111 6.36 -0.21 -3.74
N THR A 112 5.25 -0.94 -3.62
CA THR A 112 5.00 -1.83 -2.48
C THR A 112 6.00 -2.98 -2.41
N ASN A 113 6.33 -3.61 -3.54
CA ASN A 113 7.35 -4.65 -3.61
C ASN A 113 8.72 -4.13 -3.17
N PHE A 114 9.11 -2.95 -3.64
CA PHE A 114 10.37 -2.34 -3.21
C PHE A 114 10.36 -1.93 -1.74
N SER A 115 9.22 -1.48 -1.21
CA SER A 115 9.06 -1.21 0.22
C SER A 115 9.24 -2.48 1.07
N TYR A 116 8.65 -3.59 0.64
CA TYR A 116 8.77 -4.89 1.31
C TYR A 116 10.22 -5.36 1.29
N ARG A 117 10.87 -5.33 0.13
CA ARG A 117 12.27 -5.75 -0.04
C ARG A 117 13.25 -4.89 0.75
N ALA A 118 13.02 -3.58 0.84
CA ALA A 118 13.86 -2.68 1.62
C ALA A 118 13.89 -3.07 3.10
N VAL A 119 12.72 -3.40 3.65
CA VAL A 119 12.59 -3.85 5.05
C VAL A 119 13.13 -5.28 5.23
N ALA A 120 12.69 -6.23 4.39
CA ALA A 120 13.07 -7.64 4.49
C ALA A 120 14.58 -7.88 4.36
N LEU A 121 15.25 -7.19 3.44
CA LEU A 121 16.68 -7.37 3.20
C LEU A 121 17.57 -6.56 4.16
N ARG A 122 16.98 -5.71 5.02
CA ARG A 122 17.72 -4.78 5.90
C ARG A 122 18.82 -4.02 5.18
N ASN A 123 18.58 -3.69 3.91
CA ASN A 123 19.55 -3.03 3.05
C ASN A 123 19.11 -1.59 2.82
N SER A 124 20.06 -0.74 2.44
CA SER A 124 19.79 0.62 1.97
C SER A 124 18.61 0.61 1.00
N THR A 125 17.61 1.43 1.32
CA THR A 125 16.41 1.55 0.49
C THR A 125 16.83 1.89 -0.94
N PRO A 126 16.41 1.12 -1.95
CA PRO A 126 16.88 1.35 -3.31
C PRO A 126 16.38 2.70 -3.83
N ILE A 127 17.21 3.41 -4.60
CA ILE A 127 16.86 4.72 -5.19
C ILE A 127 15.53 4.68 -5.97
N LEU A 128 15.23 3.53 -6.60
CA LEU A 128 13.99 3.29 -7.33
C LEU A 128 12.74 3.37 -6.44
N TYR A 129 12.84 2.99 -5.16
CA TYR A 129 11.73 3.16 -4.21
C TYR A 129 11.40 4.63 -3.99
N TYR A 130 12.42 5.47 -3.75
CA TYR A 130 12.25 6.90 -3.56
C TYR A 130 11.61 7.57 -4.78
N ILE A 131 12.13 7.26 -5.96
CA ILE A 131 11.60 7.80 -7.23
C ILE A 131 10.16 7.31 -7.45
N GLY A 132 9.90 6.02 -7.28
CA GLY A 132 8.56 5.45 -7.47
C GLY A 132 7.54 6.03 -6.50
N GLN A 133 7.89 6.18 -5.22
CA GLN A 133 7.02 6.77 -4.22
C GLN A 133 6.75 8.26 -4.48
N ALA A 134 7.77 9.03 -4.85
CA ALA A 134 7.60 10.42 -5.24
C ALA A 134 6.67 10.55 -6.46
N LEU A 135 6.87 9.69 -7.48
CA LEU A 135 6.04 9.65 -8.67
C LEU A 135 4.57 9.34 -8.33
N VAL A 136 4.32 8.33 -7.49
CA VAL A 136 2.97 8.00 -7.01
C VAL A 136 2.31 9.19 -6.31
N CYS A 137 3.05 9.88 -5.43
CA CYS A 137 2.50 11.02 -4.70
C CYS A 137 2.20 12.21 -5.62
N VAL A 138 3.11 12.54 -6.54
CA VAL A 138 2.92 13.65 -7.49
C VAL A 138 1.78 13.37 -8.44
N LEU A 139 1.74 12.17 -9.06
CA LEU A 139 0.63 11.79 -9.93
C LEU A 139 -0.67 11.77 -9.15
N GLY A 140 -0.70 11.13 -7.98
CA GLY A 140 -1.90 11.09 -7.15
C GLY A 140 -2.42 12.47 -6.79
N PHE A 141 -1.53 13.42 -6.48
CA PHE A 141 -1.92 14.80 -6.18
C PHE A 141 -2.47 15.53 -7.42
N VAL A 142 -1.86 15.33 -8.59
CA VAL A 142 -2.37 15.85 -9.87
C VAL A 142 -3.77 15.35 -10.14
N TYR A 143 -4.03 14.05 -9.95
CA TYR A 143 -5.34 13.44 -10.19
C TYR A 143 -6.40 13.75 -9.13
N PHE A 144 -5.96 13.97 -7.89
CA PHE A 144 -6.81 14.50 -6.83
C PHE A 144 -7.37 15.89 -7.18
N LEU A 145 -6.55 16.78 -7.73
CA LEU A 145 -6.92 18.16 -8.03
C LEU A 145 -7.59 18.34 -9.39
N LEU A 146 -6.93 17.88 -10.46
CA LEU A 146 -7.25 18.29 -11.82
C LEU A 146 -8.27 17.35 -12.49
N PRO A 147 -9.29 17.89 -13.16
CA PRO A 147 -10.21 17.11 -13.96
C PRO A 147 -9.57 16.87 -15.34
N TYR A 148 -8.67 15.90 -15.43
CA TYR A 148 -7.93 15.65 -16.67
C TYR A 148 -8.46 14.41 -17.40
N ILE A 149 -8.90 14.62 -18.65
CA ILE A 149 -9.41 13.60 -19.60
C ILE A 149 -10.55 12.73 -19.06
N PHE A 150 -10.24 11.74 -18.22
CA PHE A 150 -11.18 10.75 -17.67
C PHE A 150 -11.23 10.77 -16.12
N PHE A 151 -10.47 11.66 -15.49
CA PHE A 151 -10.52 11.88 -14.05
C PHE A 151 -11.50 12.96 -13.66
N HIS A 152 -12.19 12.72 -12.55
CA HIS A 152 -13.17 13.64 -12.02
C HIS A 152 -12.66 14.23 -10.71
N GLY A 153 -11.44 14.78 -10.72
CA GLY A 153 -10.83 15.47 -9.57
C GLY A 153 -11.71 16.58 -9.00
N LEU A 154 -11.36 17.13 -7.83
CA LEU A 154 -12.23 18.03 -7.06
C LEU A 154 -12.78 19.24 -7.85
N ILE A 155 -11.98 19.79 -8.77
CA ILE A 155 -12.40 20.94 -9.59
C ILE A 155 -13.60 20.57 -10.51
N SER A 156 -13.81 19.29 -10.80
CA SER A 156 -14.93 18.83 -11.63
C SER A 156 -16.31 19.04 -11.00
N ILE A 157 -16.39 19.20 -9.67
CA ILE A 157 -17.65 19.33 -8.92
C ILE A 157 -18.41 20.60 -9.33
N GLY A 158 -17.70 21.67 -9.73
CA GLY A 158 -18.32 22.91 -10.20
C GLY A 158 -18.80 22.88 -11.66
N GLY A 159 -18.54 21.81 -12.40
CA GLY A 159 -18.83 21.72 -13.83
C GLY A 159 -20.29 21.39 -14.13
N LYS A 160 -20.82 21.90 -15.25
CA LYS A 160 -22.12 21.46 -15.79
C LYS A 160 -22.00 20.03 -16.33
N ARG A 161 -22.61 19.06 -15.66
CA ARG A 161 -22.64 17.64 -16.08
C ARG A 161 -24.05 17.20 -16.46
N PRO A 162 -24.23 16.39 -17.52
CA PRO A 162 -25.53 15.87 -17.93
C PRO A 162 -26.00 14.75 -16.98
N GLY A 163 -27.30 14.68 -16.70
CA GLY A 163 -27.90 13.58 -15.91
C GLY A 163 -28.04 13.90 -14.41
N ASN A 164 -27.95 12.87 -13.58
CA ASN A 164 -28.18 12.97 -12.13
C ASN A 164 -27.07 13.79 -11.45
N LYS A 165 -27.39 15.00 -11.02
CA LYS A 165 -26.45 15.92 -10.34
C LYS A 165 -25.80 15.30 -9.11
N THR A 166 -26.54 14.50 -8.33
CA THR A 166 -26.02 13.89 -7.11
C THR A 166 -24.89 12.91 -7.42
N PHE A 167 -25.04 12.09 -8.46
CA PHE A 167 -24.00 11.15 -8.89
C PHE A 167 -22.70 11.88 -9.24
N TRP A 168 -22.81 12.95 -10.04
CA TRP A 168 -21.67 13.75 -10.48
C TRP A 168 -21.04 14.64 -9.41
N VAL A 169 -21.61 14.71 -8.20
CA VAL A 169 -21.00 15.37 -7.05
C VAL A 169 -20.38 14.34 -6.12
N VAL A 170 -21.11 13.27 -5.81
CA VAL A 170 -20.69 12.25 -4.84
C VAL A 170 -19.52 11.43 -5.36
N CYS A 171 -19.54 10.96 -6.61
CA CYS A 171 -18.49 10.09 -7.13
C CYS A 171 -17.11 10.79 -7.19
N PRO A 172 -17.00 12.04 -7.68
CA PRO A 172 -15.76 12.83 -7.59
C PRO A 172 -15.22 12.98 -6.17
N ILE A 173 -16.09 13.19 -5.18
CA ILE A 173 -15.68 13.32 -3.77
C ILE A 173 -15.10 12.00 -3.27
N ILE A 174 -15.77 10.87 -3.55
CA ILE A 174 -15.26 9.55 -3.16
C ILE A 174 -13.92 9.27 -3.85
N GLU A 175 -13.81 9.53 -5.16
CA GLU A 175 -12.56 9.40 -5.91
C GLU A 175 -11.43 10.24 -5.29
N ALA A 176 -11.71 11.51 -4.95
CA ALA A 176 -10.77 12.40 -4.31
C ALA A 176 -10.32 11.91 -2.92
N ILE A 177 -11.25 11.39 -2.11
CA ILE A 177 -10.92 10.78 -0.81
C ILE A 177 -10.00 9.57 -0.99
N CYS A 178 -10.25 8.73 -2.00
CA CYS A 178 -9.40 7.57 -2.26
C CYS A 178 -8.00 7.99 -2.75
N TRP A 179 -7.89 8.97 -3.64
CA TRP A 179 -6.59 9.54 -4.03
C TRP A 179 -5.82 10.08 -2.83
N LEU A 180 -6.46 10.93 -2.02
CA LEU A 180 -5.84 11.52 -0.84
C LEU A 180 -5.43 10.44 0.18
N GLY A 181 -6.29 9.47 0.44
CA GLY A 181 -6.01 8.34 1.33
C GLY A 181 -4.80 7.52 0.85
N SER A 182 -4.71 7.28 -0.46
CA SER A 182 -3.58 6.57 -1.06
C SER A 182 -2.27 7.35 -0.91
N ILE A 183 -2.29 8.67 -1.11
CA ILE A 183 -1.13 9.56 -0.92
C ILE A 183 -0.70 9.57 0.54
N VAL A 184 -1.64 9.76 1.48
CA VAL A 184 -1.35 9.78 2.93
C VAL A 184 -0.72 8.47 3.38
N LEU A 185 -1.30 7.33 2.99
CA LEU A 185 -0.71 6.02 3.29
C LEU A 185 0.67 5.84 2.65
N GLY A 186 0.86 6.32 1.42
CA GLY A 186 2.13 6.31 0.73
C GLY A 186 3.21 7.12 1.46
N VAL A 187 2.88 8.31 1.95
CA VAL A 187 3.79 9.16 2.74
C VAL A 187 4.11 8.52 4.09
N ILE A 188 3.12 7.95 4.78
CA ILE A 188 3.35 7.22 6.03
C ILE A 188 4.26 6.00 5.80
N ALA A 189 3.97 5.21 4.77
CA ALA A 189 4.80 4.07 4.38
C ALA A 189 6.24 4.51 4.09
N PHE A 190 6.40 5.59 3.33
CA PHE A 190 7.70 6.17 3.01
C PHE A 190 8.51 6.52 4.26
N ILE A 191 7.92 7.28 5.19
CA ILE A 191 8.59 7.70 6.42
C ILE A 191 8.98 6.48 7.26
N LEU A 192 8.08 5.51 7.43
CA LEU A 192 8.34 4.34 8.25
C LEU A 192 9.42 3.43 7.64
N VAL A 193 9.31 3.11 6.34
CA VAL A 193 10.26 2.25 5.62
C VAL A 193 11.65 2.87 5.59
N THR A 194 11.76 4.18 5.34
CA THR A 194 13.04 4.89 5.33
C THR A 194 13.66 5.00 6.71
N ARG A 195 12.85 5.21 7.76
CA ARG A 195 13.32 5.20 9.15
C ARG A 195 13.86 3.82 9.54
N ASP A 196 13.14 2.77 9.20
CA ASP A 196 13.52 1.41 9.59
C ASP A 196 14.75 0.93 8.81
N ALA A 197 14.87 1.28 7.52
CA ALA A 197 16.08 1.00 6.73
C ALA A 197 17.33 1.76 7.22
N ARG A 198 17.18 2.91 7.89
CA ARG A 198 18.33 3.67 8.44
C ARG A 198 18.89 3.10 9.73
N LYS A 199 18.04 2.53 10.60
CA LYS A 199 18.47 1.97 11.89
C LYS A 199 19.56 0.90 11.71
N ASP A 200 19.47 0.12 10.65
CA ASP A 200 20.42 -0.96 10.36
C ASP A 200 21.72 -0.46 9.67
N SER A 201 21.75 0.80 9.22
CA SER A 201 22.94 1.42 8.61
C SER A 201 23.89 2.07 9.62
N GLU A 202 23.52 2.15 10.90
CA GLU A 202 24.36 2.73 11.95
C GLU A 202 25.55 1.80 12.28
N PRO A 203 26.80 2.30 12.24
CA PRO A 203 27.99 1.52 12.56
C PRO A 203 27.95 1.10 14.04
N GLY A 204 27.57 -0.16 14.27
CA GLY A 204 27.35 -0.74 15.61
C GLY A 204 26.18 -1.71 15.66
N ALA A 205 25.21 -1.59 14.73
CA ALA A 205 24.06 -2.51 14.68
C ALA A 205 24.50 -3.97 14.43
N PHE A 206 25.55 -4.19 13.63
CA PHE A 206 26.07 -5.53 13.32
C PHE A 206 26.70 -6.26 14.51
N GLU A 207 27.20 -5.55 15.53
CA GLU A 207 27.80 -6.18 16.72
C GLU A 207 26.75 -6.77 17.66
N SER A 208 25.49 -6.34 17.57
CA SER A 208 24.39 -6.84 18.43
C SER A 208 23.70 -8.11 17.92
N TYR A 209 24.03 -8.55 16.71
CA TYR A 209 23.41 -9.73 16.06
C TYR A 209 24.38 -10.90 15.82
N ALA A 210 25.63 -10.77 16.25
CA ALA A 210 26.64 -11.84 16.25
C ALA A 210 26.67 -12.52 17.62
#